data_AF-A0ABC8LVU3-F1
#
_entry.id   AF-A0ABC8LVU3-F1
#
_cell.length_a   1.000
_cell.length_b   1.000
_cell.length_c   1.000
_cell.angle_alpha   90.00
_cell.angle_beta   90.00
_cell.angle_gamma   90.00
#
_symmetry.space_group_name_H-M   'P 1'
#
loop_
_entity.id
_entity.type
_entity.pdbx_description
1 polymer ?
#
loop_
_entity_poly.entity_id
_entity_poly.type
_entity_poly.pdbx_seq_one_letter_code
_entity_poly.pdbx_strand_id
1 'polypeptide(L)'
;MSSVISELPAMDVTQFKHTPFYCSEENVYLLCKTLCENGVADANGSDLFVVFISNEKKQVPLWHQKASTRADGIVLWDYHVICVQRKKESDSEPLVWDLDSTLPFPSPLASYVSQTTQPSFQLFAEYQRFFRIVHAPLFFKHFASDRRHMKEPDGSWTAQPPPYQAIVAQGKSCNNFSTLPLTILISSACFFLKDGVLHNLSEYITMSGTDTLSSLDPETVREAISQKLGVLVSHAQLQDLFTKLP
;
A
#
# COMPACT_ATOMS: atom_id res chain seq x y z
N MET A 1 6.56 37.23 8.89
CA MET A 1 7.09 36.30 9.91
C MET A 1 7.34 34.99 9.19
N SER A 2 8.60 34.66 8.92
CA SER A 2 8.98 33.47 8.18
C SER A 2 8.71 32.22 9.02
N SER A 3 7.84 31.34 8.53
CA SER A 3 7.62 30.01 9.10
C SER A 3 8.87 29.17 8.87
N VAL A 4 9.51 28.75 9.96
CA VAL A 4 10.57 27.75 9.95
C VAL A 4 9.94 26.44 9.49
N ILE A 5 10.18 26.05 8.24
CA ILE A 5 9.91 24.68 7.80
C ILE A 5 10.98 23.84 8.48
N SER A 6 10.60 23.09 9.52
CA SER A 6 11.49 22.08 10.09
C SER A 6 11.74 21.03 9.02
N GLU A 7 12.90 21.07 8.37
CA GLU A 7 13.35 20.02 7.46
C GLU A 7 13.40 18.71 8.25
N LEU A 8 12.51 17.77 7.91
CA LEU A 8 12.59 16.40 8.40
C LEU A 8 13.93 15.83 7.93
N PRO A 9 14.69 15.14 8.79
CA PRO A 9 15.94 14.52 8.37
C PRO A 9 15.62 13.50 7.28
N ALA A 10 16.10 13.77 6.06
CA ALA A 10 15.97 12.86 4.94
C ALA A 10 16.63 11.53 5.31
N MET A 11 15.87 10.44 5.21
CA MET A 11 16.39 9.10 5.45
C MET A 11 17.05 8.56 4.19
N ASP A 12 18.15 7.84 4.38
CA ASP A 12 18.84 7.18 3.28
C ASP A 12 18.02 5.98 2.79
N VAL A 13 17.52 6.09 1.55
CA VAL A 13 16.72 5.06 0.87
C VAL A 13 17.49 3.74 0.74
N THR A 14 18.82 3.77 0.72
CA THR A 14 19.65 2.56 0.56
C THR A 14 19.56 1.59 1.75
N GLN A 15 19.03 2.04 2.89
CA GLN A 15 18.80 1.20 4.07
C GLN A 15 17.60 0.27 3.90
N PHE A 16 16.76 0.48 2.88
CA PHE A 16 15.56 -0.28 2.64
C PHE A 16 15.75 -1.24 1.46
N LYS A 17 15.24 -2.47 1.61
CA LYS A 17 15.19 -3.43 0.51
C LYS A 17 14.19 -2.92 -0.53
N HIS A 18 14.71 -2.49 -1.67
CA HIS A 18 13.91 -2.02 -2.79
C HIS A 18 14.25 -2.83 -4.02
N THR A 19 13.22 -3.41 -4.63
CA THR A 19 13.32 -3.99 -5.97
C THR A 19 12.48 -3.11 -6.89
N PRO A 20 13.11 -2.15 -7.61
CA PRO A 20 12.40 -1.24 -8.48
C PRO A 20 11.55 -2.01 -9.50
N PHE A 21 10.37 -1.50 -9.83
CA PHE A 21 9.45 -2.10 -10.82
C PHE A 21 9.00 -3.53 -10.51
N TYR A 22 9.20 -3.98 -9.28
CA TYR A 22 8.87 -5.32 -8.84
C TYR A 22 8.04 -5.25 -7.57
N CYS A 23 6.81 -5.76 -7.63
CA CYS A 23 5.90 -5.95 -6.49
C CYS A 23 5.97 -4.80 -5.46
N SER A 24 5.49 -3.60 -5.83
CA SER A 24 5.51 -2.41 -4.94
C SER A 24 4.89 -2.69 -3.56
N GLU A 25 3.96 -3.63 -3.49
CA GLU A 25 3.36 -4.12 -2.25
C GLU A 25 4.33 -4.88 -1.33
N GLU A 26 5.30 -5.63 -1.87
CA GLU A 26 6.34 -6.29 -1.07
C GLU A 26 7.38 -5.29 -0.57
N ASN A 27 7.77 -4.33 -1.42
CA ASN A 27 8.69 -3.25 -1.04
C ASN A 27 8.10 -2.46 0.14
N VAL A 28 6.81 -2.11 0.08
CA VAL A 28 6.12 -1.42 1.18
C VAL A 28 5.95 -2.32 2.41
N TYR A 29 5.68 -3.62 2.25
CA TYR A 29 5.66 -4.54 3.39
C TYR A 29 6.98 -4.52 4.16
N LEU A 30 8.11 -4.66 3.46
CA LEU A 30 9.45 -4.66 4.04
C LEU A 30 9.84 -3.30 4.62
N LEU A 31 9.46 -2.22 3.94
CA LEU A 31 9.61 -0.85 4.42
C LEU A 31 8.92 -0.67 5.78
N CYS A 32 7.64 -1.03 5.88
CA CYS A 32 6.90 -0.94 7.15
C CYS A 32 7.57 -1.76 8.27
N LYS A 33 8.04 -2.98 7.97
CA LYS A 33 8.80 -3.79 8.94
C LYS A 33 10.09 -3.12 9.40
N THR A 34 10.87 -2.60 8.45
CA THR A 34 12.13 -1.91 8.74
C THR A 34 11.89 -0.64 9.59
N LEU A 35 10.82 0.12 9.31
CA LEU A 35 10.43 1.28 10.11
C LEU A 35 10.08 0.91 11.56
N CYS A 36 9.40 -0.23 11.76
CA CYS A 36 9.09 -0.75 13.10
C CYS A 36 10.38 -1.21 13.82
N GLU A 37 11.26 -1.93 13.14
CA GLU A 37 12.53 -2.46 13.69
C GLU A 37 13.51 -1.34 14.10
N ASN A 38 13.60 -0.28 13.30
CA ASN A 38 14.47 0.87 13.56
C ASN A 38 13.88 1.85 14.58
N GLY A 39 12.68 1.59 15.11
CA GLY A 39 12.00 2.44 16.09
C GLY A 39 11.51 3.78 15.53
N VAL A 40 11.43 3.92 14.21
CA VAL A 40 10.86 5.11 13.55
C VAL A 40 9.33 5.12 13.66
N ALA A 41 8.74 3.93 13.57
CA ALA A 41 7.33 3.63 13.74
C ALA A 41 7.09 2.78 15.00
N ASP A 42 5.83 2.65 15.42
CA ASP A 42 5.46 1.78 16.52
C ASP A 42 5.87 0.33 16.22
N ALA A 43 6.28 -0.43 17.23
CA ALA A 43 6.75 -1.81 17.05
C ALA A 43 5.73 -2.74 16.35
N ASN A 44 4.43 -2.46 16.52
CA ASN A 44 3.35 -3.20 15.87
C ASN A 44 2.91 -2.59 14.52
N GLY A 45 3.46 -1.43 14.14
CA GLY A 45 3.03 -0.63 12.99
C GLY A 45 1.68 0.05 13.18
N SER A 46 1.25 0.32 14.42
CA SER A 46 -0.05 0.93 14.70
C SER A 46 -0.22 2.34 14.15
N ASP A 47 0.88 3.06 13.95
CA ASP A 47 0.98 4.38 13.33
C ASP A 47 1.21 4.32 11.81
N LEU A 48 1.24 3.12 11.21
CA LEU A 48 1.48 2.91 9.78
C LEU A 48 0.22 2.46 9.04
N PHE A 49 0.06 3.01 7.84
CA PHE A 49 -1.01 2.68 6.91
C PHE A 49 -0.40 2.38 5.54
N VAL A 50 -0.80 1.26 4.96
CA VAL A 50 -0.42 0.87 3.60
C VAL A 50 -1.50 1.37 2.65
N VAL A 51 -1.12 2.18 1.68
CA VAL A 51 -2.04 2.80 0.73
C VAL A 51 -1.79 2.25 -0.65
N PHE A 52 -2.77 1.49 -1.15
CA PHE A 52 -2.81 1.06 -2.55
C PHE A 52 -3.47 2.16 -3.37
N ILE A 53 -2.88 2.46 -4.52
CA ILE A 53 -3.34 3.46 -5.47
C ILE A 53 -3.64 2.74 -6.79
N SER A 54 -4.89 2.70 -7.21
CA SER A 54 -5.28 2.12 -8.50
C SER A 54 -6.62 2.69 -8.94
N ASN A 55 -7.18 2.13 -10.01
CA ASN A 55 -8.52 2.40 -10.49
C ASN A 55 -9.08 1.22 -11.29
N GLU A 56 -10.32 1.35 -11.76
CA GLU A 56 -11.03 0.29 -12.49
C GLU A 56 -10.31 -0.16 -13.77
N LYS A 57 -9.53 0.73 -14.39
CA LYS A 57 -8.78 0.46 -15.62
C LYS A 57 -7.34 0.01 -15.37
N LYS A 58 -6.87 0.05 -14.12
CA LYS A 58 -5.46 -0.11 -13.76
C LYS A 58 -4.57 0.81 -14.60
N GLN A 59 -4.92 2.08 -14.61
CA GLN A 59 -4.23 3.13 -15.36
C GLN A 59 -4.23 4.41 -14.51
N VAL A 60 -3.28 4.51 -13.59
CA VAL A 60 -3.17 5.64 -12.66
C VAL A 60 -1.92 6.47 -12.96
N PRO A 61 -2.07 7.74 -13.40
CA PRO A 61 -0.94 8.60 -13.63
C PRO A 61 -0.41 9.18 -12.31
N LEU A 62 0.89 9.01 -12.08
CA LEU A 62 1.63 9.56 -10.94
C LEU A 62 2.86 10.33 -11.43
N TRP A 63 3.07 11.53 -10.87
CA TRP A 63 4.22 12.40 -11.16
C TRP A 63 5.36 12.14 -10.17
N HIS A 64 6.54 12.70 -10.46
CA HIS A 64 7.73 12.58 -9.59
C HIS A 64 8.10 11.13 -9.29
N GLN A 65 8.12 10.28 -10.32
CA GLN A 65 8.43 8.87 -10.22
C GLN A 65 9.82 8.59 -10.81
N LYS A 66 10.69 7.87 -10.08
CA LYS A 66 12.04 7.46 -10.51
C LYS A 66 12.03 6.64 -11.79
N ALA A 67 10.92 5.95 -12.02
CA ALA A 67 10.63 5.14 -13.19
C ALA A 67 10.48 5.96 -14.48
N SER A 68 10.22 7.26 -14.40
CA SER A 68 10.02 8.09 -15.58
C SER A 68 11.35 8.50 -16.22
N THR A 69 11.46 8.32 -17.54
CA THR A 69 12.54 8.91 -18.34
C THR A 69 12.14 10.26 -18.95
N ARG A 70 10.92 10.73 -18.66
CA ARG A 70 10.37 11.97 -19.22
C ARG A 70 10.71 13.16 -18.32
N ALA A 71 10.80 14.34 -18.91
CA ALA A 71 11.06 15.59 -18.17
C ALA A 71 9.92 15.98 -17.21
N ASP A 72 8.69 15.51 -17.47
CA ASP A 72 7.54 15.72 -16.59
C ASP A 72 7.46 14.74 -15.42
N GLY A 73 8.30 13.71 -15.40
CA GLY A 73 8.37 12.73 -14.31
C GLY A 73 7.13 11.84 -14.17
N ILE A 74 6.27 11.77 -15.19
CA ILE A 74 5.00 11.02 -15.16
C ILE A 74 5.25 9.54 -15.46
N VAL A 75 4.56 8.67 -14.72
CA VAL A 75 4.43 7.23 -15.01
C VAL A 75 2.97 6.83 -14.90
N LEU A 76 2.52 5.99 -15.84
CA LEU A 76 1.19 5.39 -15.83
C LEU A 76 1.31 3.99 -15.22
N TRP A 77 0.89 3.84 -13.97
CA TRP A 77 0.95 2.58 -13.24
C TRP A 77 -0.35 1.79 -13.38
N ASP A 78 -0.26 0.47 -13.30
CA ASP A 78 -1.41 -0.39 -13.08
C ASP A 78 -1.92 -0.29 -11.64
N TYR A 79 -1.01 -0.35 -10.68
CA TYR A 79 -1.20 0.07 -9.31
C TYR A 79 0.12 0.57 -8.72
N HIS A 80 0.03 1.40 -7.70
CA HIS A 80 1.18 1.81 -6.88
C HIS A 80 0.88 1.58 -5.41
N VAL A 81 1.89 1.36 -4.59
CA VAL A 81 1.71 1.16 -3.15
C VAL A 81 2.70 2.04 -2.40
N ILE A 82 2.21 2.75 -1.40
CA ILE A 82 3.00 3.62 -0.52
C ILE A 82 2.68 3.31 0.94
N CYS A 83 3.57 3.70 1.85
CA CYS A 83 3.29 3.73 3.28
C CYS A 83 3.02 5.17 3.73
N VAL A 84 2.02 5.38 4.57
CA VAL A 84 1.76 6.65 5.25
C VAL A 84 1.85 6.43 6.76
N GLN A 85 2.67 7.22 7.42
CA GLN A 85 2.83 7.24 8.87
C GLN A 85 2.04 8.39 9.48
N ARG A 86 1.23 8.08 10.49
CA ARG A 86 0.46 9.05 11.28
C ARG A 86 0.64 8.75 12.78
N LYS A 87 1.43 9.58 13.46
CA LYS A 87 1.68 9.44 14.90
C LYS A 87 0.55 10.09 15.71
N LYS A 88 0.02 9.36 16.69
CA LYS A 88 -1.14 9.76 17.51
C LYS A 88 -0.85 10.94 18.45
N GLU A 89 0.38 11.03 18.94
CA GLU A 89 0.75 11.91 20.06
C GLU A 89 1.40 13.23 19.62
N SER A 90 1.62 13.41 18.32
CA SER A 90 2.19 14.63 17.77
C SER A 90 1.20 15.28 16.84
N ASP A 91 1.03 16.59 16.93
CA ASP A 91 0.34 17.40 15.91
C ASP A 91 1.16 17.48 14.59
N SER A 92 2.01 16.49 14.35
CA SER A 92 2.87 16.40 13.19
C SER A 92 2.05 16.00 11.97
N GLU A 93 2.43 16.57 10.83
CA GLU A 93 1.85 16.23 9.55
C GLU A 93 2.12 14.74 9.23
N PRO A 94 1.13 13.99 8.68
CA PRO A 94 1.38 12.64 8.24
C PRO A 94 2.51 12.58 7.21
N LEU A 95 3.32 11.52 7.26
CA LEU A 95 4.50 11.34 6.40
C LEU A 95 4.27 10.21 5.41
N VAL A 96 4.65 10.42 4.16
CA VAL A 96 4.61 9.45 3.07
C VAL A 96 5.99 8.87 2.86
N TRP A 97 6.05 7.55 2.84
CA TRP A 97 7.21 6.76 2.52
C TRP A 97 6.97 6.05 1.19
N ASP A 98 7.53 6.61 0.13
CA ASP A 98 7.49 6.06 -1.22
C ASP A 98 8.92 5.85 -1.74
N LEU A 99 9.30 4.58 -1.97
CA LEU A 99 10.63 4.22 -2.45
C LEU A 99 10.82 4.56 -3.94
N ASP A 100 9.73 4.67 -4.70
CA ASP A 100 9.76 4.93 -6.15
C ASP A 100 9.60 6.42 -6.49
N SER A 101 9.38 7.29 -5.49
CA SER A 101 9.28 8.74 -5.68
C SER A 101 10.63 9.43 -5.82
N THR A 102 10.69 10.52 -6.58
CA THR A 102 11.81 11.47 -6.64
C THR A 102 11.68 12.59 -5.60
N LEU A 103 10.58 12.63 -4.84
CA LEU A 103 10.38 13.60 -3.75
C LEU A 103 11.24 13.22 -2.52
N PRO A 104 11.33 14.11 -1.50
CA PRO A 104 12.02 13.78 -0.25
C PRO A 104 11.51 12.49 0.38
N PHE A 105 12.38 11.78 1.09
CA PHE A 105 12.05 10.52 1.75
C PHE A 105 12.37 10.60 3.24
N PRO A 106 11.36 10.63 4.14
CA PRO A 106 9.93 10.70 3.86
C PRO A 106 9.48 12.08 3.33
N SER A 107 8.31 12.14 2.69
CA SER A 107 7.66 13.37 2.23
C SER A 107 6.44 13.73 3.09
N PRO A 108 6.19 15.00 3.43
CA PRO A 108 4.92 15.39 4.05
C PRO A 108 3.72 15.08 3.16
N LEU A 109 2.61 14.59 3.72
CA LEU A 109 1.45 14.12 2.95
C LEU A 109 0.86 15.18 2.02
N ALA A 110 0.69 16.43 2.47
CA ALA A 110 0.14 17.48 1.62
C ALA A 110 1.07 17.78 0.43
N SER A 111 2.38 17.80 0.68
CA SER A 111 3.40 18.00 -0.35
C SER A 111 3.45 16.85 -1.35
N TYR A 112 3.36 15.61 -0.87
CA TYR A 112 3.33 14.42 -1.72
C TYR A 112 2.06 14.39 -2.59
N VAL A 113 0.89 14.63 -2.01
CA VAL A 113 -0.38 14.62 -2.74
C VAL A 113 -0.40 15.71 -3.81
N SER A 114 -0.01 16.94 -3.47
CA SER A 114 0.01 18.06 -4.42
C SER A 114 0.97 17.84 -5.59
N GLN A 115 2.13 17.22 -5.37
CA GLN A 115 3.15 17.01 -6.40
C GLN A 115 2.96 15.71 -7.18
N THR A 116 2.73 14.58 -6.51
CA THR A 116 2.63 13.25 -7.13
C THR A 116 1.27 13.00 -7.76
N THR A 117 0.19 13.42 -7.11
CA THR A 117 -1.17 13.19 -7.63
C THR A 117 -1.74 14.41 -8.37
N GLN A 118 -1.18 15.60 -8.16
CA GLN A 118 -1.59 16.84 -8.84
C GLN A 118 -3.13 17.01 -8.95
N PRO A 119 -3.85 17.20 -7.82
CA PRO A 119 -5.31 17.39 -7.79
C PRO A 119 -5.86 18.36 -8.85
N SER A 120 -5.10 19.43 -9.07
CA SER A 120 -5.45 20.54 -9.95
C SER A 120 -5.37 20.16 -11.44
N PHE A 121 -4.71 19.06 -11.77
CA PHE A 121 -4.66 18.55 -13.12
C PHE A 121 -5.94 17.77 -13.42
N GLN A 122 -6.76 18.29 -14.33
CA GLN A 122 -8.03 17.66 -14.67
C GLN A 122 -7.82 16.38 -15.49
N LEU A 123 -8.00 15.24 -14.83
CA LEU A 123 -7.97 13.93 -15.46
C LEU A 123 -9.33 13.54 -16.01
N PHE A 124 -9.33 12.79 -17.12
CA PHE A 124 -10.53 12.08 -17.57
C PHE A 124 -10.99 11.08 -16.49
N ALA A 125 -12.29 10.79 -16.47
CA ALA A 125 -12.91 9.94 -15.45
C ALA A 125 -12.22 8.57 -15.31
N GLU A 126 -11.75 8.00 -16.42
CA GLU A 126 -11.04 6.71 -16.48
C GLU A 126 -9.65 6.71 -15.80
N TYR A 127 -9.01 7.87 -15.64
CA TYR A 127 -7.72 8.02 -14.95
C TYR A 127 -7.88 8.52 -13.51
N GLN A 128 -9.12 8.67 -13.02
CA GLN A 128 -9.35 9.03 -11.63
C GLN A 128 -8.78 7.96 -10.71
N ARG A 129 -8.14 8.41 -9.62
CA ARG A 129 -7.38 7.56 -8.71
C ARG A 129 -8.18 7.30 -7.46
N PHE A 130 -8.20 6.04 -7.04
CA PHE A 130 -8.73 5.63 -5.76
C PHE A 130 -7.60 5.16 -4.86
N PHE A 131 -7.82 5.32 -3.57
CA PHE A 131 -6.84 5.04 -2.53
C PHE A 131 -7.47 4.04 -1.56
N ARG A 132 -6.90 2.85 -1.47
CA ARG A 132 -7.27 1.87 -0.44
C ARG A 132 -6.27 1.97 0.70
N ILE A 133 -6.73 2.42 1.87
CA ILE A 133 -5.93 2.60 3.07
C ILE A 133 -6.16 1.39 3.97
N VAL A 134 -5.09 0.61 4.20
CA VAL A 134 -5.09 -0.59 5.03
C VAL A 134 -4.21 -0.35 6.25
N HIS A 135 -4.70 -0.67 7.44
CA HIS A 135 -3.88 -0.57 8.65
C HIS A 135 -2.73 -1.59 8.62
N ALA A 136 -1.49 -1.17 8.88
CA ALA A 136 -0.32 -2.04 8.71
C ALA A 136 -0.36 -3.34 9.53
N PRO A 137 -0.87 -3.40 10.78
CA PRO A 137 -1.02 -4.66 11.50
C PRO A 137 -1.93 -5.66 10.79
N LEU A 138 -3.03 -5.18 10.18
CA LEU A 138 -3.95 -6.01 9.39
C LEU A 138 -3.29 -6.46 8.09
N PHE A 139 -2.53 -5.57 7.45
CA PHE A 139 -1.74 -5.90 6.27
C PHE A 139 -0.73 -7.00 6.56
N PHE A 140 0.05 -6.89 7.65
CA PHE A 140 1.01 -7.92 8.07
C PHE A 140 0.36 -9.28 8.32
N LYS A 141 -0.87 -9.28 8.86
CA LYS A 141 -1.60 -10.50 9.18
C LYS A 141 -2.22 -11.17 7.95
N HIS A 142 -2.75 -10.39 7.02
CA HIS A 142 -3.63 -10.90 5.97
C HIS A 142 -3.03 -10.91 4.57
N PHE A 143 -2.03 -10.08 4.29
CA PHE A 143 -1.45 -9.98 2.96
C PHE A 143 -0.62 -11.21 2.58
N ALA A 144 -0.79 -11.70 1.35
CA ALA A 144 0.04 -12.74 0.78
C ALA A 144 0.22 -12.55 -0.74
N SER A 145 1.46 -12.65 -1.18
CA SER A 145 1.84 -12.60 -2.59
C SER A 145 2.84 -13.70 -2.87
N ASP A 146 2.52 -14.52 -3.85
CA ASP A 146 3.38 -15.56 -4.41
C ASP A 146 4.07 -15.12 -5.71
N ARG A 147 3.96 -13.82 -6.04
CA ARG A 147 4.58 -13.18 -7.22
C ARG A 147 4.14 -13.76 -8.57
N ARG A 148 3.09 -14.59 -8.62
CA ARG A 148 2.66 -15.21 -9.89
C ARG A 148 2.25 -14.21 -10.96
N HIS A 149 1.81 -13.02 -10.54
CA HIS A 149 1.41 -11.94 -11.44
C HIS A 149 2.60 -11.30 -12.18
N MET A 150 3.83 -11.54 -11.70
CA MET A 150 5.07 -11.12 -12.37
C MET A 150 5.66 -12.21 -13.28
N LYS A 151 4.91 -13.30 -13.52
CA LYS A 151 5.28 -14.36 -14.46
C LYS A 151 4.52 -14.18 -15.75
N GLU A 152 5.25 -14.19 -16.85
CA GLU A 152 4.70 -14.28 -18.18
C GLU A 152 4.07 -15.67 -18.43
N PRO A 153 3.21 -15.83 -19.44
CA PRO A 153 2.60 -17.12 -19.79
C PRO A 153 3.61 -18.22 -20.10
N ASP A 154 4.82 -17.86 -20.53
CA ASP A 154 5.93 -18.78 -20.80
C ASP A 154 6.74 -19.17 -19.54
N GLY A 155 6.39 -18.62 -18.38
CA GLY A 155 7.05 -18.85 -17.10
C GLY A 155 8.29 -17.98 -16.86
N SER A 156 8.64 -17.08 -17.79
CA SER A 156 9.67 -16.08 -17.59
C SER A 156 9.20 -14.98 -16.63
N TRP A 157 10.15 -14.27 -16.02
CA TRP A 157 9.85 -13.19 -15.08
C TRP A 157 9.89 -11.84 -15.79
N THR A 158 8.84 -11.03 -15.64
CA THR A 158 8.80 -9.66 -16.18
C THR A 158 9.87 -8.77 -15.53
N ALA A 159 10.25 -9.07 -14.29
CA ALA A 159 11.42 -8.53 -13.60
C ALA A 159 11.95 -9.56 -12.57
N GLN A 160 13.25 -9.53 -12.28
CA GLN A 160 13.88 -10.54 -11.41
C GLN A 160 13.28 -10.50 -9.99
N PRO A 161 12.83 -11.65 -9.44
CA PRO A 161 12.29 -11.70 -8.10
C PRO A 161 13.36 -11.42 -7.04
N PRO A 162 12.99 -10.76 -5.93
CA PRO A 162 13.85 -10.62 -4.78
C PRO A 162 14.29 -11.99 -4.24
N PRO A 163 15.51 -12.10 -3.70
CA PRO A 163 16.09 -13.37 -3.27
C PRO A 163 15.44 -13.96 -2.01
N TYR A 164 14.56 -13.22 -1.33
CA TYR A 164 13.84 -13.69 -0.14
C TYR A 164 12.54 -14.42 -0.52
N GLN A 165 12.07 -15.29 0.38
CA GLN A 165 10.85 -16.09 0.20
C GLN A 165 9.61 -15.19 0.03
N ALA A 166 8.64 -15.68 -0.74
CA ALA A 166 7.34 -15.03 -0.92
C ALA A 166 6.67 -14.66 0.40
N ILE A 167 5.96 -13.53 0.44
CA ILE A 167 5.27 -13.07 1.64
C ILE A 167 4.00 -13.92 1.84
N VAL A 168 3.91 -14.58 2.99
CA VAL A 168 2.76 -15.41 3.38
C VAL A 168 2.05 -14.79 4.58
N ALA A 169 0.71 -14.77 4.53
CA ALA A 169 -0.13 -14.27 5.60
C ALA A 169 0.11 -15.03 6.92
N GLN A 170 0.21 -14.30 8.04
CA GLN A 170 0.42 -14.89 9.36
C GLN A 170 -0.79 -15.74 9.78
N GLY A 171 -0.58 -17.05 9.95
CA GLY A 171 -1.62 -18.02 10.31
C GLY A 171 -1.81 -19.17 9.30
N LYS A 172 -1.06 -19.19 8.19
CA LYS A 172 -1.02 -20.33 7.27
C LYS A 172 0.42 -20.77 7.04
N SER A 173 0.97 -21.44 8.05
CA SER A 173 2.12 -22.31 7.84
C SER A 173 1.66 -23.48 6.97
N CYS A 174 2.25 -23.65 5.79
CA CYS A 174 2.06 -24.83 4.95
C CYS A 174 2.84 -26.04 5.51
N ASN A 175 2.85 -26.23 6.84
CA ASN A 175 3.49 -27.37 7.49
C ASN A 175 2.42 -28.13 8.28
N ASN A 176 2.06 -29.34 7.79
CA ASN A 176 1.15 -30.36 8.36
C ASN A 176 -0.30 -30.46 7.84
N PHE A 177 -0.49 -30.73 6.54
CA PHE A 177 -1.78 -31.24 6.04
C PHE A 177 -1.69 -32.63 5.39
N SER A 178 -0.93 -33.56 5.97
CA SER A 178 -0.94 -34.97 5.53
C SER A 178 -1.94 -35.86 6.28
N THR A 179 -2.78 -35.35 7.20
CA THR A 179 -3.55 -36.25 8.10
C THR A 179 -5.00 -35.86 8.45
N LEU A 180 -5.65 -34.89 7.79
CA LEU A 180 -7.05 -34.57 8.11
C LEU A 180 -8.05 -35.03 7.04
N PRO A 181 -9.15 -35.73 7.42
CA PRO A 181 -10.11 -36.31 6.49
C PRO A 181 -10.99 -35.25 5.82
N LEU A 182 -11.38 -35.55 4.57
CA LEU A 182 -12.00 -34.68 3.56
C LEU A 182 -13.36 -34.03 3.92
N THR A 183 -13.92 -34.27 5.12
CA THR A 183 -15.34 -33.98 5.42
C THR A 183 -15.60 -32.70 6.22
N ILE A 184 -14.57 -31.95 6.66
CA ILE A 184 -14.76 -30.69 7.41
C ILE A 184 -14.46 -29.47 6.50
N LEU A 185 -15.18 -29.36 5.39
CA LEU A 185 -14.97 -28.30 4.39
C LEU A 185 -16.26 -27.58 3.96
N ILE A 186 -17.24 -27.38 4.84
CA ILE A 186 -18.42 -26.59 4.49
C ILE A 186 -18.98 -25.86 5.72
N SER A 187 -18.39 -24.73 6.15
CA SER A 187 -19.13 -23.75 6.98
C SER A 187 -18.51 -22.36 7.19
N SER A 188 -17.30 -22.04 6.71
CA SER A 188 -16.79 -20.68 6.82
C SER A 188 -15.84 -20.42 5.68
N ALA A 189 -16.16 -19.41 4.85
CA ALA A 189 -15.40 -18.77 3.76
C ALA A 189 -13.91 -19.12 3.61
N CYS A 190 -13.62 -20.41 3.43
CA CYS A 190 -12.29 -20.94 3.28
C CYS A 190 -12.20 -21.40 1.83
N PHE A 191 -11.72 -20.50 0.99
CA PHE A 191 -11.20 -20.85 -0.34
C PHE A 191 -10.05 -21.84 -0.13
N PHE A 192 -10.36 -23.13 -0.10
CA PHE A 192 -9.38 -24.19 -0.26
C PHE A 192 -9.12 -24.36 -1.75
N LEU A 193 -7.93 -23.94 -2.18
CA LEU A 193 -7.41 -24.10 -3.53
C LEU A 193 -6.57 -25.39 -3.63
N LYS A 194 -6.61 -26.00 -4.80
CA LYS A 194 -5.93 -27.24 -5.20
C LYS A 194 -4.39 -27.25 -5.05
N ASP A 195 -3.74 -26.11 -4.80
CA ASP A 195 -2.27 -26.02 -4.90
C ASP A 195 -1.56 -25.33 -3.71
N GLY A 196 -2.22 -25.11 -2.57
CA GLY A 196 -1.53 -24.72 -1.32
C GLY A 196 -0.81 -23.35 -1.30
N VAL A 197 -1.01 -22.48 -2.28
CA VAL A 197 -0.38 -21.15 -2.35
C VAL A 197 -1.43 -20.03 -2.19
N LEU A 198 -1.26 -19.18 -1.17
CA LEU A 198 -2.18 -18.07 -0.87
C LEU A 198 -1.74 -16.81 -1.64
N HIS A 199 -2.53 -16.35 -2.60
CA HIS A 199 -2.32 -15.09 -3.33
C HIS A 199 -3.59 -14.23 -3.19
N ASN A 200 -3.46 -13.00 -2.68
CA ASN A 200 -4.61 -12.11 -2.50
C ASN A 200 -4.39 -10.65 -2.92
N LEU A 201 -3.33 -10.35 -3.66
CA LEU A 201 -3.06 -9.00 -4.18
C LEU A 201 -4.26 -8.39 -4.92
N SER A 202 -4.96 -9.19 -5.73
CA SER A 202 -6.15 -8.77 -6.47
C SER A 202 -7.24 -8.15 -5.58
N GLU A 203 -7.38 -8.60 -4.33
CA GLU A 203 -8.36 -8.03 -3.39
C GLU A 203 -8.00 -6.59 -2.97
N TYR A 204 -6.71 -6.26 -2.94
CA TYR A 204 -6.23 -4.93 -2.56
C TYR A 204 -6.26 -3.94 -3.73
N ILE A 205 -5.95 -4.39 -4.95
CA ILE A 205 -5.88 -3.52 -6.14
C ILE A 205 -7.22 -3.36 -6.86
N THR A 206 -8.19 -4.26 -6.65
CA THR A 206 -9.53 -4.10 -7.23
C THR A 206 -10.26 -2.98 -6.49
N MET A 207 -10.62 -1.93 -7.21
CA MET A 207 -11.25 -0.74 -6.68
C MET A 207 -12.38 -0.29 -7.61
N SER A 208 -13.54 0.04 -7.04
CA SER A 208 -14.61 0.70 -7.76
C SER A 208 -15.02 1.99 -7.05
N GLY A 209 -15.43 3.00 -7.82
CA GLY A 209 -15.92 4.25 -7.27
C GLY A 209 -17.14 4.10 -6.37
N THR A 210 -17.93 3.02 -6.53
CA THR A 210 -19.08 2.73 -5.66
C THR A 210 -18.69 2.33 -4.24
N ASP A 211 -17.46 1.87 -4.06
CA ASP A 211 -16.96 1.34 -2.79
C ASP A 211 -16.28 2.43 -1.95
N THR A 212 -16.21 3.67 -2.45
CA THR A 212 -15.66 4.79 -1.69
C THR A 212 -16.57 5.13 -0.51
N LEU A 213 -15.97 5.51 0.61
CA LEU A 213 -16.75 5.97 1.76
C LEU A 213 -17.68 7.12 1.39
N SER A 214 -18.94 6.99 1.78
CA SER A 214 -19.95 8.03 1.66
C SER A 214 -19.80 9.14 2.72
N SER A 215 -19.17 8.82 3.86
CA SER A 215 -18.94 9.72 4.99
C SER A 215 -17.57 9.49 5.60
N LEU A 216 -16.96 10.57 6.09
CA LEU A 216 -15.71 10.55 6.88
C LEU A 216 -16.00 10.94 8.33
N ASP A 217 -17.09 10.44 8.90
CA ASP A 217 -17.32 10.59 10.35
C ASP A 217 -16.38 9.64 11.13
N PRO A 218 -15.99 9.99 12.37
CA PRO A 218 -14.98 9.22 13.11
C PRO A 218 -15.36 7.77 13.43
N GLU A 219 -16.65 7.45 13.48
CA GLU A 219 -17.13 6.09 13.75
C GLU A 219 -16.99 5.22 12.50
N THR A 220 -17.48 5.71 11.36
CA THR A 220 -17.32 5.07 10.05
C THR A 220 -15.85 4.85 9.70
N VAL A 221 -15.00 5.86 9.93
CA VAL A 221 -13.55 5.74 9.68
C VAL A 221 -12.94 4.64 10.54
N ARG A 222 -13.27 4.60 11.84
CA ARG A 222 -12.74 3.60 12.78
C ARG A 222 -13.19 2.19 12.44
N GLU A 223 -14.45 2.02 12.06
CA GLU A 223 -14.98 0.73 11.63
C GLU A 223 -14.29 0.29 10.34
N ALA A 224 -14.20 1.17 9.33
CA ALA A 224 -13.64 0.84 8.04
C ALA A 224 -12.15 0.48 8.11
N ILE A 225 -11.34 1.18 8.91
CA ILE A 225 -9.91 0.83 9.06
C ILE A 225 -9.67 -0.47 9.84
N SER A 226 -10.66 -0.93 10.62
CA SER A 226 -10.57 -2.21 11.33
C SER A 226 -10.84 -3.42 10.43
N GLN A 227 -11.33 -3.19 9.22
CA GLN A 227 -11.60 -4.23 8.23
C GLN A 227 -10.32 -4.73 7.56
N LYS A 228 -10.31 -6.00 7.13
CA LYS A 228 -9.16 -6.66 6.47
C LYS A 228 -8.57 -5.84 5.32
N LEU A 229 -9.43 -5.28 4.47
CA LEU A 229 -9.05 -4.50 3.29
C LEU A 229 -9.05 -2.99 3.55
N GLY A 230 -9.25 -2.60 4.81
CA GLY A 230 -9.37 -1.22 5.25
C GLY A 230 -10.47 -0.46 4.52
N VAL A 231 -10.15 0.77 4.14
CA VAL A 231 -11.09 1.75 3.60
C VAL A 231 -10.70 2.19 2.19
N LEU A 232 -11.68 2.41 1.32
CA LEU A 232 -11.47 3.01 0.00
C LEU A 232 -11.95 4.46 0.00
N VAL A 233 -11.13 5.37 -0.51
CA VAL A 233 -11.47 6.79 -0.63
C VAL A 233 -11.04 7.36 -1.97
N SER A 234 -11.72 8.42 -2.39
CA SER A 234 -11.32 9.22 -3.54
C SER A 234 -10.16 10.16 -3.19
N HIS A 235 -9.56 10.76 -4.22
CA HIS A 235 -8.53 11.77 -4.05
C HIS A 235 -8.96 12.95 -3.15
N ALA A 236 -10.21 13.42 -3.27
CA ALA A 236 -10.73 14.54 -2.48
C ALA A 236 -10.83 14.23 -0.97
N GLN A 237 -10.93 12.95 -0.62
CA GLN A 237 -11.12 12.48 0.74
C GLN A 237 -9.81 12.07 1.42
N LEU A 238 -8.74 11.82 0.66
CA LEU A 238 -7.50 11.24 1.16
C LEU A 238 -6.89 12.06 2.30
N GLN A 239 -6.69 13.36 2.10
CA GLN A 239 -6.06 14.21 3.11
C GLN A 239 -6.94 14.33 4.38
N ASP A 240 -8.26 14.52 4.20
CA ASP A 240 -9.21 14.63 5.31
C ASP A 240 -9.36 13.31 6.09
N LEU A 241 -9.19 12.15 5.43
CA LEU A 241 -9.16 10.87 6.12
C LEU A 241 -7.99 10.84 7.13
N PHE A 242 -6.78 11.23 6.71
CA PHE A 242 -5.59 11.17 7.57
C PHE A 242 -5.61 12.14 8.76
N THR A 243 -6.43 13.21 8.72
CA THR A 243 -6.65 14.07 9.89
C THR A 243 -7.56 13.41 10.93
N LYS A 244 -8.39 12.45 10.52
CA LYS A 244 -9.42 11.77 11.32
C LYS A 244 -9.03 10.37 11.76
N LEU A 245 -7.91 9.83 11.26
CA LEU A 245 -7.40 8.54 11.70
C LEU A 245 -6.96 8.60 13.17
N PRO A 246 -7.19 7.51 13.93
CA PRO A 246 -6.96 7.46 15.38
C PRO A 246 -5.51 7.27 15.79
#